data_AF-A0A1Y3KYE9-F1
#
_entry.id   AF-A0A1Y3KYE9-F1
#
_cell.length_a   1.000
_cell.length_b   1.000
_cell.length_c   1.000
_cell.angle_alpha   90.00
_cell.angle_beta   90.00
_cell.angle_gamma   90.00
#
_symmetry.space_group_name_H-M   'P 1'
#
loop_
_entity.id
_entity.type
_entity.pdbx_description
1 polymer ?
#
loop_
_entity_poly.entity_id
_entity_poly.type
_entity_poly.pdbx_seq_one_letter_code
_entity_poly.pdbx_strand_id
1 'polypeptide(L)' 'MARQPYTPCRLYVDGADCIAVSDFITTAAGSAYLVQTLRVSRTRPERKYMGCLRWPIAEIPADARCYQLTWYRR' A
#
# COMPACT_ATOMS: atom_id res chain seq x y z
N MET A 1 -14.21 9.52 11.20
CA MET A 1 -14.37 8.11 11.63
C MET A 1 -13.12 7.35 11.21
N ALA A 2 -12.27 6.96 12.16
CA ALA A 2 -11.05 6.21 11.84
C ALA A 2 -11.44 4.81 11.34
N ARG A 3 -10.99 4.43 10.13
CA ARG A 3 -11.23 3.09 9.58
C ARG A 3 -10.49 2.06 10.44
N GLN A 4 -11.17 0.97 10.80
CA GLN A 4 -10.64 -0.08 11.67
C GLN A 4 -9.32 -0.65 11.12
N PRO A 5 -8.32 -0.91 11.98
CA PRO A 5 -7.11 -1.61 11.56
C PRO A 5 -7.43 -3.04 11.13
N TYR A 6 -6.47 -3.69 10.46
CA TYR A 6 -6.57 -5.06 9.96
C TYR A 6 -7.74 -5.30 8.99
N THR A 7 -8.23 -4.23 8.36
CA THR A 7 -9.27 -4.32 7.33
C THR A 7 -8.62 -4.49 5.96
N PRO A 8 -9.02 -5.50 5.16
CA PRO A 8 -8.53 -5.66 3.80
C PRO A 8 -8.97 -4.48 2.92
N CYS A 9 -8.07 -4.02 2.06
CA CYS A 9 -8.30 -2.93 1.13
C CYS A 9 -7.59 -3.20 -0.20
N ARG A 10 -8.09 -2.62 -1.29
CA ARG A 10 -7.44 -2.72 -2.60
C ARG A 10 -6.89 -1.36 -2.98
N LEU A 11 -5.62 -1.33 -3.35
CA LEU A 11 -4.95 -0.15 -3.86
C LEU A 11 -4.53 -0.39 -5.32
N TYR A 12 -4.50 0.67 -6.11
CA TYR A 12 -3.94 0.63 -7.45
C TYR A 12 -3.09 1.88 -7.65
N VAL A 13 -1.87 1.69 -8.13
CA VAL A 13 -0.89 2.76 -8.31
C VAL A 13 -0.17 2.54 -9.63
N ASP A 14 0.03 3.63 -10.36
CA ASP A 14 0.85 3.67 -11.57
C ASP A 14 2.30 4.04 -11.18
N GLY A 15 3.30 3.38 -11.74
CA GLY A 15 4.73 3.65 -11.48
C GLY A 15 5.27 3.11 -10.15
N ALA A 16 4.64 2.09 -9.57
CA ALA A 16 5.04 1.48 -8.29
C ALA A 16 6.04 0.32 -8.45
N ASP A 17 6.98 0.39 -9.39
CA ASP A 17 7.82 -0.74 -9.81
C ASP A 17 8.61 -1.42 -8.68
N CYS A 18 9.00 -0.66 -7.65
CA CYS A 18 9.76 -1.19 -6.51
C CYS A 18 8.92 -1.87 -5.42
N ILE A 19 7.59 -1.73 -5.43
CA ILE A 19 6.72 -2.33 -4.40
C ILE A 19 6.52 -3.83 -4.67
N ALA A 20 6.69 -4.63 -3.62
CA ALA A 20 6.50 -6.07 -3.57
C ALA A 20 5.51 -6.49 -2.46
N VAL A 21 5.22 -7.80 -2.41
CA VAL A 21 4.46 -8.39 -1.30
C VAL A 21 5.30 -8.33 -0.02
N SER A 22 4.65 -8.14 1.12
CA SER A 22 5.23 -7.92 2.45
C SER A 22 5.83 -6.54 2.68
N ASP A 23 5.82 -5.66 1.68
CA ASP A 23 6.18 -4.26 1.88
C ASP A 23 5.04 -3.47 2.56
N PHE A 24 5.40 -2.40 3.25
CA PHE A 24 4.46 -1.47 3.85
C PHE A 24 4.33 -0.22 2.99
N ILE A 25 3.10 0.27 2.84
CA ILE A 25 2.78 1.54 2.21
C ILE A 25 2.31 2.48 3.30
N THR A 26 2.93 3.64 3.41
CA THR A 26 2.50 4.71 4.31
C THR A 26 1.99 5.91 3.52
N THR A 27 1.18 6.74 4.17
CA THR A 27 0.64 7.96 3.57
C THR A 27 0.97 9.14 4.47
N ALA A 28 1.15 10.33 3.88
CA ALA A 28 1.39 11.55 4.65
C ALA A 28 0.25 11.88 5.64
N ALA A 29 -0.96 11.36 5.39
CA ALA A 29 -2.11 11.48 6.29
C ALA A 29 -2.11 10.44 7.43
N GLY A 30 -1.02 9.70 7.63
CA GLY A 30 -0.85 8.77 8.76
C GLY A 30 -1.54 7.42 8.61
N SER A 31 -1.92 7.01 7.39
CA SER A 31 -2.42 5.65 7.16
C SER A 31 -1.28 4.72 6.73
N ALA A 32 -1.38 3.46 7.14
CA ALA A 32 -0.45 2.42 6.70
C ALA A 32 -1.18 1.18 6.17
N TYR A 33 -0.52 0.46 5.26
CA TYR A 33 -1.05 -0.70 4.56
C TYR A 33 0.06 -1.72 4.31
N LEU A 34 -0.16 -2.98 4.69
CA LEU A 34 0.71 -4.09 4.35
C LEU A 34 0.28 -4.68 3.00
N VAL A 35 1.19 -4.80 2.04
CA VAL A 35 0.91 -5.43 0.74
C VAL A 35 0.87 -6.95 0.90
N GLN A 36 -0.29 -7.56 0.70
CA GLN A 36 -0.47 -9.01 0.77
C GLN A 36 -0.41 -9.68 -0.61
N THR A 37 -0.90 -8.99 -1.64
CA THR A 37 -0.90 -9.50 -3.01
C THR A 37 -0.55 -8.38 -3.97
N LEU A 38 0.13 -8.74 -5.06
CA LEU A 38 0.55 -7.81 -6.09
C LEU A 38 0.27 -8.40 -7.47
N ARG A 39 -0.45 -7.66 -8.29
CA ARG A 39 -0.78 -8.04 -9.66
C ARG A 39 -0.55 -6.87 -10.59
N VAL A 40 0.25 -7.07 -11.62
CA VAL A 40 0.45 -6.09 -12.68
C VAL A 40 -0.72 -6.15 -13.67
N SER A 41 -1.18 -4.99 -14.16
CA SER A 41 -2.21 -4.96 -15.20
C SER A 41 -1.67 -5.56 -16.50
N ARG A 42 -2.50 -6.33 -17.20
CA ARG A 42 -2.13 -6.89 -18.51
C ARG A 42 -2.10 -5.85 -19.63
N THR A 43 -2.90 -4.79 -19.50
CA THR A 43 -3.05 -3.74 -20.53
C THR A 43 -2.27 -2.47 -20.21
N ARG A 44 -1.76 -2.35 -18.98
CA ARG A 44 -1.03 -1.19 -18.46
C ARG A 44 0.08 -1.66 -17.51
N PRO A 45 1.23 -2.12 -18.01
CA PRO A 45 2.30 -2.68 -17.18
C PRO A 45 2.75 -1.75 -16.06
N GLU A 46 2.61 -0.44 -16.24
CA GLU A 46 2.88 0.59 -15.24
C GLU A 46 1.94 0.53 -14.03
N ARG A 47 0.76 -0.08 -14.18
CA ARG A 47 -0.27 -0.17 -13.13
C ARG A 47 -0.14 -1.43 -12.31
N LYS A 48 0.07 -1.26 -11.01
CA LYS A 48 0.03 -2.33 -10.02
C LYS A 48 -1.30 -2.31 -9.26
N TYR A 49 -1.96 -3.47 -9.22
CA TYR A 49 -3.09 -3.75 -8.35
C TYR A 49 -2.60 -4.49 -7.12
N MET A 50 -2.85 -3.93 -5.95
CA MET A 50 -2.36 -4.45 -4.68
C MET A 50 -3.55 -4.79 -3.80
N GLY A 51 -3.60 -6.03 -3.32
CA GLY A 51 -4.43 -6.38 -2.17
C GLY A 51 -3.61 -6.09 -0.92
N CYS A 52 -4.09 -5.15 -0.10
CA CYS A 52 -3.40 -4.70 1.09
C CYS A 52 -4.25 -4.94 2.33
N LEU A 53 -3.59 -5.06 3.48
CA LEU A 53 -4.22 -5.07 4.79
C LEU A 53 -3.93 -3.74 5.47
N ARG A 54 -4.97 -3.03 5.92
CA ARG A 54 -4.78 -1.79 6.69
C ARG A 54 -4.01 -2.11 7.97
N TRP A 55 -2.90 -1.43 8.20
CA TRP A 55 -2.01 -1.69 9.32
C TRP A 55 -1.95 -0.47 10.25
N PRO A 56 -1.86 -0.65 11.58
CA PRO A 56 -1.57 0.43 12.51
C PRO A 56 -0.15 0.97 12.27
N ILE A 57 -0.01 2.28 12.02
CA ILE A 57 1.30 2.88 11.70
C ILE A 57 2.33 2.70 12.83
N ALA A 58 1.88 2.69 14.08
CA ALA A 58 2.72 2.46 15.26
C ALA A 58 3.19 1.01 15.42
N GLU A 59 2.58 0.06 14.70
CA GLU A 59 2.91 -1.37 14.74
C GLU A 59 3.71 -1.81 13.51
N ILE A 60 4.21 -0.88 12.70
CA ILE A 60 5.12 -1.21 11.59
C ILE A 60 6.49 -1.56 12.18
N PRO A 61 7.09 -2.71 11.81
CA PRO A 61 8.43 -3.05 12.27
C PRO A 61 9.47 -2.00 11.81
N ALA A 62 10.44 -1.67 12.66
CA ALA A 62 11.45 -0.66 12.35
C ALA A 62 12.35 -1.02 11.14
N ASP A 63 12.53 -2.32 10.87
CA ASP A 63 13.31 -2.82 9.73
C ASP A 63 12.46 -3.04 8.46
N ALA A 64 11.15 -2.75 8.54
CA ALA A 64 10.27 -2.99 7.41
C ALA A 64 10.49 -1.98 6.29
N ARG A 65 10.47 -2.47 5.05
CA ARG A 65 10.47 -1.62 3.86
C ARG A 65 9.17 -0.84 3.77
N CYS A 66 9.27 0.48 3.89
CA CYS A 66 8.15 1.40 3.85
C CYS A 66 8.23 2.31 2.62
N TYR A 67 7.18 2.32 1.83
CA TYR A 67 7.01 3.20 0.69
C TYR A 67 5.98 4.27 1.01
N GLN A 68 6.40 5.53 1.04
CA GLN A 68 5.48 6.63 1.22
C GLN A 68 4.79 6.96 -0.11
N LEU A 69 3.48 6.80 -0.17
CA LEU A 69 2.67 7.18 -1.33
C LEU A 69 1.91 8.47 -1.05
N THR A 70 2.09 9.44 -1.94
CA THR A 70 1.31 10.68 -1.97
C THR A 70 0.08 10.43 -2.83
N TRP A 71 -1.09 10.26 -2.20
CA TRP A 71 -2.35 10.21 -2.94
C TRP A 71 -2.58 11.57 -3.59
N TYR A 72 -2.34 11.68 -4.88
CA TYR A 72 -2.86 12.82 -5.63
C TYR A 72 -4.38 12.73 -5.57
N ARG A 73 -5.04 13.78 -5.04
CA ARG A 73 -6.47 13.96 -5.25
C ARG A 73 -6.68 13.96 -6.76
N ARG A 74 -7.48 13.02 -7.24
CA ARG A 74 -7.92 12.97 -8.63
C ARG A 74 -8.94 14.07 -8.88
#